data_AF-A0A3R6Z8X3-F1
#
_entry.id   AF-A0A3R6Z8X3-F1
#
_cell.length_a   1.000
_cell.length_b   1.000
_cell.length_c   1.000
_cell.angle_alpha   90.00
_cell.angle_beta   90.00
_cell.angle_gamma   90.00
#
_symmetry.space_group_name_H-M   'P 1'
#
loop_
_entity.id
_entity.type
_entity.pdbx_description
1 polymer ?
#
loop_
_entity_poly.entity_id
_entity_poly.type
_entity_poly.pdbx_seq_one_letter_code
_entity_poly.pdbx_strand_id
1 'polypeptide(L)' 'MVGNSVPIKDLEFVLIHVIYNLIVRYIKIQNKNLTLKNFNDALSNYINAIKSQLGVMYDLKHPRKDDE' A
#
# COMPACT_ATOMS: atom_id res chain seq x y z
N MET A 1 10.59 -10.74 28.62
CA MET A 1 10.09 -9.76 27.63
C MET A 1 8.91 -10.40 26.91
N VAL A 2 7.69 -10.14 27.38
CA VAL A 2 6.48 -10.64 26.71
C VAL A 2 6.16 -9.63 25.62
N GLY A 3 6.47 -9.99 24.37
CA GLY A 3 6.04 -9.21 23.22
C GLY A 3 4.51 -9.24 23.19
N ASN A 4 3.88 -8.11 23.52
CA ASN A 4 2.44 -7.98 23.41
C ASN A 4 2.07 -8.19 21.94
N SER A 5 1.47 -9.33 21.64
CA SER A 5 0.89 -9.63 20.34
C SER A 5 -0.18 -8.59 20.07
N VAL A 6 0.16 -7.57 19.29
CA VAL A 6 -0.81 -6.57 18.84
C VAL A 6 -1.92 -7.33 18.12
N PRO A 7 -3.20 -7.15 18.50
CA PRO A 7 -4.32 -7.78 17.81
C PRO A 7 -4.24 -7.47 16.31
N ILE A 8 -4.48 -8.47 15.47
CA ILE A 8 -4.46 -8.32 14.00
C ILE A 8 -5.38 -7.16 13.56
N LYS A 9 -6.53 -7.00 14.23
CA LYS A 9 -7.45 -5.90 13.98
C LYS A 9 -6.81 -4.52 14.18
N ASP A 10 -5.98 -4.37 15.22
CA ASP A 10 -5.33 -3.08 15.50
C ASP A 10 -4.26 -2.78 14.43
N LEU A 11 -3.57 -3.82 13.95
CA LEU A 11 -2.65 -3.70 12.81
C LEU A 11 -3.40 -3.31 11.52
N GLU A 12 -4.55 -3.94 11.25
CA GLU A 12 -5.40 -3.61 10.10
C GLU A 12 -5.89 -2.16 10.17
N PHE A 13 -6.34 -1.69 11.34
CA PHE A 13 -6.75 -0.30 11.52
C PHE A 13 -5.63 0.70 11.23
N VAL A 14 -4.42 0.45 11.75
CA VAL A 14 -3.25 1.30 11.50
C VAL A 14 -2.92 1.32 10.00
N LEU A 15 -2.92 0.16 9.35
CA LEU A 15 -2.64 0.05 7.91
C LEU A 15 -3.67 0.82 7.08
N ILE A 16 -4.96 0.66 7.37
CA ILE A 16 -6.04 1.40 6.69
C ILE A 16 -5.84 2.91 6.87
N HIS A 17 -5.52 3.36 8.08
CA HIS A 17 -5.31 4.76 8.38
C HIS A 17 -4.10 5.34 7.62
N VAL A 18 -2.99 4.60 7.56
CA VAL A 18 -1.80 5.00 6.80
C VAL A 18 -2.11 5.11 5.31
N ILE A 19 -2.76 4.09 4.72
CA ILE A 19 -3.13 4.07 3.30
C ILE A 19 -4.05 5.25 2.97
N TYR A 20 -5.06 5.51 3.80
CA TYR A 20 -5.97 6.64 3.64
C TYR A 20 -5.21 7.98 3.59
N ASN A 21 -4.30 8.22 4.55
CA ASN A 21 -3.53 9.46 4.58
C ASN A 21 -2.57 9.61 3.39
N LEU A 22 -2.00 8.52 2.90
CA LEU A 22 -1.16 8.53 1.70
C LEU A 22 -1.97 8.89 0.45
N ILE A 23 -3.17 8.34 0.30
CA ILE A 23 -4.08 8.66 -0.80
C ILE A 23 -4.49 10.13 -0.75
N VAL A 24 -4.90 10.63 0.41
CA VAL A 24 -5.26 12.04 0.59
C VAL A 24 -4.09 12.96 0.26
N ARG A 25 -2.88 12.62 0.71
CA ARG A 25 -1.66 13.39 0.40
C ARG A 25 -1.36 13.39 -1.10
N TYR A 26 -1.49 12.24 -1.77
CA TYR A 26 -1.30 12.15 -3.22
C TYR A 26 -2.27 13.04 -3.99
N ILE A 27 -3.56 13.01 -3.62
CA ILE A 27 -4.59 13.85 -4.25
C ILE A 27 -4.26 15.35 -4.11
N LYS A 28 -3.80 15.76 -2.92
CA LYS A 28 -3.36 17.14 -2.65
C LYS A 28 -2.14 17.53 -3.49
N ILE A 29 -1.13 16.66 -3.59
CA ILE A 29 0.08 16.90 -4.41
C ILE A 29 -0.29 17.06 -5.90
N GLN A 30 -1.30 16.33 -6.37
CA GLN A 30 -1.82 16.42 -7.73
C GLN A 30 -2.74 17.64 -7.96
N ASN A 31 -2.86 18.55 -6.98
CA ASN A 31 -3.78 19.70 -7.01
C ASN A 31 -5.24 19.32 -7.35
N LYS A 32 -5.67 18.12 -6.95
CA LYS A 32 -7.03 17.63 -7.16
C LYS A 32 -7.87 17.83 -5.90
N ASN A 33 -9.17 18.06 -6.10
CA ASN A 33 -10.12 18.09 -4.99
C ASN A 33 -10.33 16.69 -4.41
N LEU A 34 -10.55 16.61 -3.09
CA LEU A 34 -10.89 15.36 -2.42
C LEU A 34 -12.34 14.97 -2.73
N THR A 35 -12.52 14.29 -3.86
CA THR A 35 -13.81 13.73 -4.29
C THR A 35 -13.73 12.21 -4.27
N LEU A 36 -14.89 11.53 -4.17
CA LEU A 36 -14.95 10.06 -4.21
C LEU A 36 -14.28 9.50 -5.46
N LYS A 37 -14.47 10.14 -6.62
CA LYS A 37 -13.83 9.76 -7.88
C LYS A 37 -12.30 9.82 -7.77
N ASN A 38 -11.76 10.98 -7.38
CA ASN A 38 -10.30 11.15 -7.26
C ASN A 38 -9.70 10.23 -6.20
N PHE A 39 -10.45 9.94 -5.14
CA PHE A 39 -10.05 8.98 -4.11
C PHE A 39 -9.96 7.56 -4.68
N ASN A 40 -10.99 7.10 -5.39
CA ASN A 40 -11.00 5.76 -5.99
C ASN A 40 -9.93 5.60 -7.08
N ASP A 41 -9.70 6.63 -7.89
CA ASP A 41 -8.63 6.65 -8.90
C ASP A 41 -7.25 6.54 -8.23
N ALA A 42 -7.01 7.32 -7.18
CA ALA A 42 -5.76 7.29 -6.42
C ALA A 42 -5.55 5.97 -5.67
N LEU A 43 -6.60 5.42 -5.04
CA LEU A 43 -6.58 4.11 -4.40
C LEU A 43 -6.24 3.00 -5.41
N SER A 44 -6.84 3.02 -6.59
CA SER A 44 -6.60 2.02 -7.64
C SER A 44 -5.14 2.05 -8.11
N ASN A 45 -4.59 3.24 -8.34
CA ASN A 45 -3.17 3.41 -8.67
C ASN A 45 -2.25 2.91 -7.54
N TYR A 46 -2.61 3.19 -6.29
CA TYR A 46 -1.86 2.75 -5.12
C TYR A 46 -1.86 1.22 -4.98
N ILE A 47 -3.02 0.57 -5.17
CA ILE A 47 -3.14 -0.90 -5.17
C ILE A 47 -2.30 -1.51 -6.29
N ASN A 48 -2.34 -0.93 -7.50
CA ASN A 48 -1.55 -1.41 -8.62
C ASN A 48 -0.04 -1.27 -8.36
N ALA A 49 0.39 -0.16 -7.77
CA ALA A 49 1.79 0.03 -7.37
C ALA A 49 2.22 -0.99 -6.31
N ILE A 50 1.38 -1.25 -5.30
CA ILE A 50 1.64 -2.30 -4.29
C ILE A 50 1.75 -3.67 -4.95
N LYS A 51 0.82 -4.04 -5.84
CA LYS A 51 0.86 -5.33 -6.54
C LYS A 51 2.15 -5.48 -7.34
N SER A 52 2.57 -4.44 -8.05
CA SER A 52 3.83 -4.43 -8.79
C SER A 52 5.04 -4.57 -7.86
N GLN A 53 5.09 -3.82 -6.76
CA GLN A 53 6.19 -3.90 -5.78
C GLN A 53 6.22 -5.24 -5.03
N LEU A 54 5.07 -5.81 -4.69
CA LEU A 54 4.98 -7.13 -4.05
C LEU A 54 5.34 -8.25 -5.03
N GLY A 55 5.01 -8.12 -6.32
CA GLY A 55 5.49 -9.01 -7.37
C GLY A 55 7.02 -8.96 -7.49
N VAL A 56 7.61 -7.76 -7.51
CA VAL A 56 9.06 -7.59 -7.48
C VAL A 56 9.69 -8.16 -6.21
N MET A 57 9.07 -7.95 -5.04
CA MET A 57 9.55 -8.55 -3.79
C MET A 57 9.46 -10.08 -3.78
N TYR A 58 8.44 -10.65 -4.42
CA TYR A 58 8.30 -12.09 -4.58
C TYR A 58 9.40 -12.63 -5.49
N ASP A 59 9.65 -11.98 -6.62
CA ASP A 59 10.70 -12.33 -7.58
C ASP A 59 12.11 -12.17 -6.96
N LEU A 60 12.34 -11.15 -6.12
CA LEU A 60 13.60 -10.98 -5.37
C LEU A 60 13.84 -12.06 -4.31
N LYS A 61 12.77 -12.65 -3.76
CA LYS A 61 12.85 -13.76 -2.79
C LYS A 61 12.90 -15.13 -3.46
N HIS A 62 12.55 -15.21 -4.74
CA HIS A 62 12.59 -16.41 -5.57
C HIS A 62 13.22 -16.08 -6.92
N PRO A 63 14.52 -15.71 -6.95
CA PRO A 63 15.19 -15.35 -8.19
C PRO A 63 15.03 -16.50 -9.20
N ARG A 64 14.66 -16.15 -10.43
CA ARG A 64 14.50 -17.13 -11.50
C ARG A 64 15.85 -17.78 -11.74
N LYS A 65 15.88 -19.11 -11.84
CA LYS A 65 17.09 -19.92 -12.05
C LYS A 65 17.71 -19.79 -13.45
N ASP A 66 17.21 -18.86 -14.26
CA ASP A 66 17.57 -18.75 -15.68
C ASP A 66 18.63 -17.67 -15.92
N ASP A 67 19.13 -17.01 -14.87
CA ASP A 67 20.20 -16.00 -14.90
C ASP A 67 21.58 -16.55 -14.44
N GLU A 68 21.80 -17.88 -14.49
CA GLU A 68 23.12 -18.53 -14.35
C GLU A 68 23.64 -19.08 -15.69
#